data_AF-A0A937SZ76-F1
#
_entry.id   AF-A0A937SZ76-F1
#
_cell.length_a   1.000
_cell.length_b   1.000
_cell.length_c   1.000
_cell.angle_alpha   90.00
_cell.angle_beta   90.00
_cell.angle_gamma   90.00
#
_symmetry.space_group_name_H-M   'P 1'
#
loop_
_entity.id
_entity.type
_entity.pdbx_description
1 polymer ?
#
loop_
_entity_poly.entity_id
_entity_poly.type
_entity_poly.pdbx_seq_one_letter_code
_entity_poly.pdbx_strand_id
1 'polypeptide(L)'
;MKFKGTALMAAVFLSLALYYFFVDLPAELKEKNQKEQAEKLLPLEVEKVVEFSLTGNGEPIALKRKAPHKWNLIRPFLASGDSTEAEAFISEIESLKKTRVVEENPKDLSIYGLSSPYLKLYFKFENKKEETLLVGNETPLGGSLYFKRESHPAVIMADSSQSIFEKSVYNFRDKTLLNFNTGSIQRIQIIREEKSLEFKKTGAVWEISGGIRAQGDKDAIMNFLQSVQFSRVREFVDENPDSLKPYGLNPPKLKLVLENDETHTLSLGNLKEGKGYFAQINDSKNIVLIDTRLFETLSQKTVAFLDKKLLEFEEEEILELALRSENETIHLIREENNSWSIQSPLKTSADLSTINSLLFDLKDAKINEFIKISMDIPESFGLDTPRKSLSLKMKNSKTWALQLGNRSADGQQVFAQRTGEQTVFSISKEVIDKLFRNLHDLRNKKLLKFENAEVNKILIQTPDKLFELRKNGSLWNLEKPEKIKTEHIGNDLVWALKGLEFNSTITSPLPTNLSGLDSPSFTIRLFKNEQDEITALKVGKFFELEQEYLVEVGDQQYRVKNKYLDSIPRSLDKFKLK
;
A
#
# COMPACT_ATOMS: atom_id res chain seq x y z
N MET A 1 -0.04 42.09 53.63
CA MET A 1 1.22 41.96 52.84
C MET A 1 1.85 43.33 52.68
N LYS A 2 3.15 43.49 52.97
CA LYS A 2 3.87 44.78 52.80
C LYS A 2 4.19 44.99 51.32
N PHE A 3 3.20 45.47 50.55
CA PHE A 3 3.23 45.60 49.07
C PHE A 3 4.45 46.36 48.53
N LYS A 4 4.94 47.37 49.27
CA LYS A 4 6.14 48.15 48.90
C LYS A 4 7.44 47.34 48.97
N GLY A 5 7.56 46.43 49.94
CA GLY A 5 8.74 45.56 50.07
C GLY A 5 8.77 44.48 48.98
N THR A 6 7.61 43.91 48.65
CA THR A 6 7.48 42.92 47.57
C THR A 6 7.76 43.53 46.19
N ALA A 7 7.29 44.75 45.92
CA ALA A 7 7.57 45.45 44.66
C ALA A 7 9.07 45.80 44.50
N LEU A 8 9.73 46.23 45.58
CA LEU A 8 11.18 46.49 45.57
C LEU A 8 11.98 45.22 45.29
N MET A 9 11.64 44.11 45.95
CA MET A 9 12.29 42.82 45.71
C MET A 9 12.04 42.29 44.30
N ALA A 10 10.83 42.47 43.76
CA ALA A 10 10.53 42.11 42.37
C ALA A 10 11.37 42.94 41.38
N ALA A 11 11.55 44.24 41.63
CA ALA A 11 12.40 45.09 40.79
C ALA A 11 13.87 44.66 40.84
N VAL A 12 14.42 44.37 42.03
CA VAL A 12 15.80 43.87 42.19
C VAL A 12 15.97 42.52 41.51
N PHE A 13 15.02 41.60 41.67
CA PHE A 13 15.06 40.30 41.01
C PHE A 13 15.03 40.45 39.48
N LEU A 14 14.20 41.34 38.96
CA LEU A 14 14.09 41.61 37.52
C LEU A 14 15.37 42.27 36.99
N SER A 15 16.00 43.18 37.74
CA SER A 15 17.31 43.74 37.41
C SER A 15 18.43 42.68 37.41
N LEU A 16 18.45 41.76 38.37
CA LEU A 16 19.41 40.65 38.41
C LEU A 16 19.19 39.66 37.25
N ALA A 17 17.94 39.34 36.93
CA ALA A 17 17.60 38.48 35.79
C ALA A 17 18.02 39.14 34.47
N LEU A 18 17.81 40.45 34.32
CA LEU A 18 18.29 41.21 33.16
C LEU A 18 19.82 41.23 33.10
N TYR A 19 20.51 41.46 34.23
CA TYR A 19 21.98 41.42 34.28
C TYR A 19 22.53 40.06 33.86
N TYR A 20 21.99 38.98 34.44
CA TYR A 20 22.39 37.62 34.08
C TYR A 20 22.15 37.33 32.59
N PHE A 21 20.98 37.69 32.05
CA PHE A 21 20.64 37.38 30.65
C PHE A 21 21.41 38.23 29.63
N PHE A 22 21.74 39.48 29.94
CA PHE A 22 22.41 40.40 29.01
C PHE A 22 23.93 40.52 29.20
N VAL A 23 24.48 40.09 30.34
CA VAL A 23 25.91 40.21 30.65
C VAL A 23 26.55 38.85 30.92
N ASP A 24 26.12 38.14 31.97
CA ASP A 24 26.79 36.90 32.41
C ASP A 24 26.59 35.75 31.41
N LEU A 25 25.35 35.50 30.98
CA LEU A 25 25.05 34.42 30.04
C LEU A 25 25.78 34.60 28.70
N PRO A 26 25.81 35.79 28.05
CA PRO A 26 26.63 36.01 26.86
C PRO A 26 28.14 35.87 27.13
N ALA A 27 28.64 36.27 28.30
CA ALA A 27 30.05 36.13 28.66
C ALA A 27 30.44 34.66 28.85
N GLU A 28 29.64 33.88 29.57
CA GLU A 28 29.81 32.43 29.74
C GLU A 28 29.74 31.70 28.40
N LEU A 29 28.76 32.04 27.55
CA LEU A 29 28.66 31.48 26.20
C LEU A 29 29.89 31.83 25.36
N LYS A 30 30.41 33.05 25.46
CA LYS A 30 31.62 33.49 24.76
C LYS A 30 32.85 32.74 25.25
N GLU A 31 33.03 32.59 26.56
CA GLU A 31 34.14 31.85 27.16
C GLU A 31 34.09 30.37 26.76
N LYS A 32 32.91 29.76 26.84
CA LYS A 32 32.67 28.38 26.40
C LYS A 32 32.99 28.19 24.92
N ASN A 33 32.50 29.09 24.05
CA ASN A 33 32.77 29.04 22.61
C ASN A 33 34.27 29.25 22.30
N GLN A 34 34.95 30.13 23.03
CA GLN A 34 36.39 30.33 22.88
C GLN A 34 37.18 29.09 23.30
N LYS A 35 36.80 28.45 24.41
CA LYS A 35 37.39 27.20 24.87
C LYS A 35 37.17 26.07 23.86
N GLU A 36 35.95 25.93 23.35
CA GLU A 36 35.60 24.94 22.34
C GLU A 36 36.38 25.17 21.03
N GLN A 37 36.49 26.41 20.55
CA GLN A 37 37.32 26.75 19.40
C GLN A 37 38.81 26.50 19.64
N ALA A 38 39.29 26.73 20.87
CA ALA A 38 40.66 26.45 21.25
C ALA A 38 40.96 24.94 21.32
N GLU A 39 39.96 24.09 21.54
CA GLU A 39 40.10 22.63 21.49
C GLU A 39 40.10 22.07 20.06
N LYS A 40 39.49 22.76 19.08
CA LYS A 40 39.46 22.31 17.68
C LYS A 40 40.88 22.18 17.07
N LEU A 41 41.06 21.14 16.25
CA LEU A 41 42.29 20.88 15.52
C LEU A 41 42.54 21.95 14.45
N LEU A 42 41.50 22.25 13.67
CA LEU A 42 41.47 23.33 12.70
C LEU A 42 40.23 24.19 12.97
N PRO A 43 40.38 25.46 13.40
CA PRO A 43 39.25 26.35 13.61
C PRO A 43 38.66 26.76 12.27
N LEU A 44 37.75 25.93 11.75
CA LEU A 44 37.02 26.12 10.51
C LEU A 44 35.52 26.14 10.79
N GLU A 45 34.76 26.76 9.88
CA GLU A 45 33.31 26.74 9.86
C GLU A 45 32.88 26.25 8.47
N VAL A 46 32.09 25.18 8.39
CA VAL A 46 31.71 24.52 7.12
C VAL A 46 31.18 25.51 6.08
N GLU A 47 30.30 26.43 6.51
CA GLU A 47 29.66 27.41 5.64
C GLU A 47 30.66 28.37 4.97
N LYS A 48 31.76 28.70 5.66
CA LYS A 48 32.78 29.64 5.18
C LYS A 48 33.80 29.01 4.25
N VAL A 49 33.80 27.68 4.07
CA VAL A 49 34.72 26.99 3.15
C VAL A 49 34.20 27.14 1.71
N VAL A 50 35.02 27.71 0.83
CA VAL A 50 34.70 27.89 -0.60
C VAL A 50 35.41 26.89 -1.50
N GLU A 51 36.52 26.32 -1.05
CA GLU A 51 37.28 25.31 -1.79
C GLU A 51 37.99 24.38 -0.79
N PHE A 52 38.05 23.09 -1.10
CA PHE A 52 38.95 22.18 -0.40
C PHE A 52 39.58 21.18 -1.36
N SER A 53 40.75 20.68 -1.00
CA SER A 53 41.44 19.64 -1.79
C SER A 53 42.18 18.62 -0.93
N LEU A 54 42.27 17.41 -1.46
CA LEU A 54 42.94 16.25 -0.88
C LEU A 54 44.09 15.86 -1.81
N THR A 55 45.32 15.83 -1.29
CA THR A 55 46.51 15.42 -2.06
C THR A 55 47.44 14.54 -1.21
N GLY A 56 48.01 13.49 -1.79
CA GLY A 56 48.95 12.58 -1.10
C GLY A 56 48.57 11.11 -1.25
N ASN A 57 47.31 10.78 -0.93
CA ASN A 57 46.78 9.42 -1.08
C ASN A 57 45.90 9.31 -2.33
N GLY A 58 46.47 8.84 -3.44
CA GLY A 58 45.76 8.62 -4.71
C GLY A 58 45.67 9.85 -5.62
N GLU A 59 44.65 9.87 -6.49
CA GLU A 59 44.42 10.96 -7.45
C GLU A 59 44.04 12.26 -6.73
N PRO A 60 44.60 13.43 -7.10
CA PRO A 60 44.30 14.69 -6.43
C PRO A 60 42.82 15.08 -6.64
N ILE A 61 42.13 15.30 -5.53
CA ILE A 61 40.71 15.69 -5.51
C ILE A 61 40.63 17.14 -5.09
N ALA A 62 39.88 17.95 -5.83
CA ALA A 62 39.57 19.31 -5.42
C ALA A 62 38.10 19.63 -5.71
N LEU A 63 37.45 20.28 -4.76
CA LEU A 63 36.07 20.71 -4.86
C LEU A 63 35.95 22.21 -4.59
N LYS A 64 35.04 22.86 -5.32
CA LYS A 64 34.75 24.28 -5.18
C LYS A 64 33.25 24.52 -5.00
N ARG A 65 32.89 25.33 -4.00
CA ARG A 65 31.51 25.74 -3.71
C ARG A 65 31.08 26.75 -4.77
N LYS A 66 30.03 26.42 -5.53
CA LYS A 66 29.44 27.28 -6.59
C LYS A 66 28.30 28.15 -6.07
N ALA A 67 27.56 27.63 -5.10
CA ALA A 67 26.45 28.29 -4.41
C ALA A 67 26.30 27.65 -3.01
N PRO A 68 25.48 28.22 -2.10
CA PRO A 68 25.18 27.57 -0.82
C PRO A 68 24.78 26.11 -1.03
N HIS A 69 25.43 25.21 -0.30
CA HIS A 69 25.26 23.75 -0.38
C HIS A 69 25.43 23.11 -1.76
N LYS A 70 26.14 23.76 -2.69
CA LYS A 70 26.43 23.22 -4.03
C LYS A 70 27.91 23.20 -4.33
N TRP A 71 28.46 21.99 -4.40
CA TRP A 71 29.86 21.71 -4.68
C TRP A 71 30.06 21.17 -6.08
N ASN A 72 31.13 21.60 -6.73
CA ASN A 72 31.61 21.03 -7.99
C ASN A 72 32.98 20.38 -7.76
N LEU A 73 33.18 19.22 -8.37
CA LEU A 73 34.50 18.63 -8.55
C LEU A 73 35.25 19.44 -9.61
N ILE A 74 36.46 19.88 -9.30
CA ILE A 74 37.33 20.64 -10.20
C ILE A 74 38.65 19.92 -10.53
N ARG A 75 39.02 18.90 -9.74
CA ARG A 75 40.10 17.96 -10.07
C ARG A 75 39.65 16.54 -9.74
N PRO A 76 40.05 15.55 -10.55
CA PRO A 76 40.94 15.64 -11.73
C PRO A 76 40.32 16.29 -12.97
N PHE A 77 38.99 16.36 -13.05
CA PHE A 77 38.23 17.00 -14.12
C PHE A 77 37.02 17.74 -13.55
N LEU A 78 36.32 18.49 -14.41
CA LEU A 78 35.12 19.24 -14.04
C LEU A 78 33.89 18.33 -14.02
N ALA A 79 33.22 18.23 -12.87
CA ALA A 79 31.94 17.53 -12.73
C ALA A 79 31.10 18.12 -11.58
N SER A 80 29.80 17.81 -11.55
CA SER A 80 28.97 18.06 -10.37
C SER A 80 29.50 17.25 -9.19
N GLY A 81 29.59 17.88 -8.02
CA GLY A 81 30.03 17.24 -6.79
C GLY A 81 28.86 16.73 -5.96
N ASP A 82 29.10 15.64 -5.23
CA ASP A 82 28.20 15.19 -4.17
C ASP A 82 28.31 16.17 -3.01
N SER A 83 27.36 17.09 -2.94
CA SER A 83 27.40 18.17 -1.97
C SER A 83 27.16 17.68 -0.54
N THR A 84 26.41 16.59 -0.38
CA THR A 84 26.20 15.96 0.94
C THR A 84 27.50 15.38 1.45
N GLU A 85 28.20 14.61 0.62
CA GLU A 85 29.49 14.00 0.99
C GLU A 85 30.56 15.08 1.24
N ALA A 86 30.59 16.13 0.42
CA ALA A 86 31.52 17.25 0.59
C ALA A 86 31.32 17.96 1.93
N GLU A 87 30.09 18.30 2.29
CA GLU A 87 29.79 18.98 3.56
C GLU A 87 29.99 18.06 4.76
N ALA A 88 29.64 16.79 4.64
CA ALA A 88 29.92 15.79 5.68
C ALA A 88 31.43 15.67 5.94
N PHE A 89 32.24 15.64 4.89
CA PHE A 89 33.70 15.59 5.03
C PHE A 89 34.26 16.84 5.72
N ILE A 90 33.83 18.04 5.33
CA ILE A 90 34.28 19.28 5.98
C ILE A 90 33.84 19.32 7.44
N SER A 91 32.62 18.86 7.74
CA SER A 91 32.08 18.79 9.10
C SER A 91 32.89 17.83 9.98
N GLU A 92 33.34 16.71 9.42
CA GLU A 92 34.22 15.77 10.11
C GLU A 92 35.52 16.47 10.52
N ILE A 93 36.15 17.22 9.61
CA ILE A 93 37.37 18.00 9.92
C ILE A 93 37.10 19.10 10.96
N GLU A 94 35.94 19.76 10.89
CA GLU A 94 35.54 20.76 11.89
C GLU A 94 35.43 20.17 13.29
N SER A 95 34.95 18.93 13.37
CA SER A 95 34.69 18.25 14.63
C SER A 95 35.94 17.69 15.31
N LEU A 96 37.06 17.58 14.58
CA LEU A 96 38.32 17.07 15.12
C LEU A 96 38.83 17.96 16.25
N LYS A 97 39.07 17.34 17.41
CA LYS A 97 39.61 17.99 18.60
C LYS A 97 41.05 17.58 18.84
N LYS A 98 41.85 18.53 19.34
CA LYS A 98 43.22 18.29 19.76
C LYS A 98 43.19 17.50 21.05
N THR A 99 43.63 16.25 21.01
CA THR A 99 43.80 15.42 22.21
C THR A 99 45.07 15.83 22.95
N ARG A 100 46.17 16.04 22.23
CA ARG A 100 47.47 16.35 22.81
C ARG A 100 48.39 17.10 21.84
N VAL A 101 49.15 18.08 22.32
CA VAL A 101 50.34 18.58 21.61
C VAL A 101 51.51 17.65 21.93
N VAL A 102 52.07 17.03 20.90
CA VAL A 102 53.11 15.99 21.02
C VAL A 102 54.48 16.64 21.12
N GLU A 103 54.75 17.58 20.21
CA GLU A 103 56.01 18.33 20.16
C GLU A 103 55.75 19.72 19.55
N GLU A 104 56.14 20.79 20.26
CA GLU A 104 55.88 22.17 19.83
C GLU A 104 56.76 22.60 18.64
N ASN A 105 58.00 22.14 18.62
CA ASN A 105 59.00 22.52 17.61
C ASN A 105 59.81 21.28 17.18
N PRO A 106 59.21 20.38 16.38
CA PRO A 106 59.84 19.13 15.98
C PRO A 106 61.10 19.34 15.16
N LYS A 107 62.20 18.68 15.55
CA LYS A 107 63.43 18.66 14.75
C LYS A 107 63.35 17.72 13.56
N ASP A 108 62.55 16.66 13.68
CA ASP A 108 62.35 15.65 12.65
C ASP A 108 60.87 15.26 12.54
N LEU A 109 60.24 15.64 11.43
CA LEU A 109 58.83 15.34 11.14
C LEU A 109 58.60 13.92 10.62
N SER A 110 59.65 13.20 10.23
CA SER A 110 59.53 11.87 9.64
C SER A 110 59.04 10.82 10.64
N ILE A 111 59.36 11.00 11.93
CA ILE A 111 58.91 10.15 13.05
C ILE A 111 57.37 10.08 13.12
N TYR A 112 56.71 11.18 12.76
CA TYR A 112 55.26 11.30 12.79
C TYR A 112 54.61 11.02 11.42
N GLY A 113 55.41 10.68 10.40
CA GLY A 113 54.96 10.59 9.02
C GLY A 113 54.55 11.93 8.40
N LEU A 114 54.99 13.07 8.96
CA LEU A 114 54.58 14.41 8.53
C LEU A 114 55.57 15.08 7.56
N SER A 115 56.76 14.50 7.35
CA SER A 115 57.70 14.94 6.30
C SER A 115 57.19 14.59 4.89
N SER A 116 56.59 13.40 4.76
CA SER A 116 55.82 12.96 3.60
C SER A 116 54.42 12.53 4.09
N PRO A 117 53.53 13.51 4.34
CA PRO A 117 52.23 13.25 4.96
C PRO A 117 51.40 12.27 4.14
N TYR A 118 50.68 11.39 4.85
CA TYR A 118 49.69 10.49 4.27
C TYR A 118 48.67 11.26 3.44
N LEU A 119 48.22 12.41 3.95
CA LEU A 119 47.31 13.29 3.25
C LEU A 119 47.57 14.76 3.58
N LYS A 120 47.45 15.63 2.59
CA LYS A 120 47.38 17.08 2.75
C LYS A 120 45.97 17.55 2.42
N LEU A 121 45.35 18.20 3.40
CA LEU A 121 44.03 18.81 3.28
C LEU A 121 44.20 20.32 3.18
N TYR A 122 43.88 20.88 2.03
CA TYR A 122 43.92 22.32 1.81
C TYR A 122 42.49 22.88 1.84
N PHE A 123 42.30 24.02 2.49
CA PHE A 123 41.03 24.73 2.58
C PHE A 123 41.22 26.20 2.22
N LYS A 124 40.29 26.73 1.41
CA LYS A 124 40.15 28.15 1.12
C LYS A 124 38.82 28.64 1.68
N PHE A 125 38.86 29.78 2.36
CA PHE A 125 37.70 30.39 3.00
C PHE A 125 37.19 31.61 2.22
N GLU A 126 35.95 32.03 2.48
CA GLU A 126 35.32 33.21 1.85
C GLU A 126 36.15 34.50 2.01
N ASN A 127 36.78 34.67 3.16
CA ASN A 127 37.67 35.80 3.46
C ASN A 127 39.05 35.71 2.77
N LYS A 128 39.22 34.76 1.83
CA LYS A 128 40.46 34.44 1.11
C LYS A 128 41.59 33.90 2.00
N LYS A 129 41.34 33.61 3.28
CA LYS A 129 42.27 32.89 4.12
C LYS A 129 42.44 31.47 3.56
N GLU A 130 43.64 30.94 3.68
CA GLU A 130 44.00 29.59 3.26
C GLU A 130 44.64 28.88 4.46
N GLU A 131 44.30 27.61 4.66
CA GLU A 131 44.89 26.76 5.70
C GLU A 131 45.15 25.36 5.12
N THR A 132 46.27 24.77 5.51
CA THR A 132 46.62 23.39 5.15
C THR A 132 46.78 22.57 6.42
N LEU A 133 46.10 21.43 6.48
CA LEU A 133 46.25 20.41 7.52
C LEU A 133 46.97 19.20 6.93
N LEU A 134 48.13 18.88 7.48
CA LEU A 134 48.91 17.69 7.17
C LEU A 134 48.46 16.55 8.09
N VAL A 135 48.16 15.40 7.51
CA VAL A 135 47.78 14.16 8.20
C VAL A 135 48.96 13.19 8.10
N GLY A 136 49.47 12.77 9.26
CA GLY A 136 50.60 11.86 9.41
C GLY A 136 50.16 10.43 9.71
N ASN A 137 51.06 9.68 10.34
CA ASN A 137 50.84 8.27 10.67
C ASN A 137 49.85 8.09 11.83
N GLU A 138 49.26 6.90 11.91
CA GLU A 138 48.55 6.45 13.10
C GLU A 138 49.54 6.30 14.27
N THR A 139 49.08 6.62 15.47
CA THR A 139 49.90 6.48 16.67
C THR A 139 50.19 5.00 16.97
N PRO A 140 51.32 4.66 17.62
CA PRO A 140 51.65 3.27 17.92
C PRO A 140 50.63 2.53 18.80
N LEU A 141 49.81 3.26 19.58
CA LEU A 141 48.76 2.72 20.44
C LEU A 141 47.42 2.53 19.70
N GLY A 142 47.31 3.01 18.45
CA GLY A 142 46.09 3.01 17.66
C GLY A 142 45.06 4.05 18.11
N GLY A 143 44.11 4.38 17.23
CA GLY A 143 42.93 5.20 17.56
C GLY A 143 43.11 6.71 17.51
N SER A 144 44.33 7.20 17.29
CA SER A 144 44.63 8.61 17.05
C SER A 144 45.64 8.77 15.92
N LEU A 145 45.63 9.93 15.26
CA LEU A 145 46.55 10.29 14.18
C LEU A 145 47.40 11.51 14.57
N TYR A 146 48.60 11.60 14.00
CA TYR A 146 49.41 12.81 14.06
C TYR A 146 48.96 13.81 12.99
N PHE A 147 48.87 15.08 13.37
CA PHE A 147 48.48 16.18 12.50
C PHE A 147 49.43 17.36 12.68
N LYS A 148 49.55 18.17 11.63
CA LYS A 148 50.25 19.46 11.70
C LYS A 148 49.55 20.47 10.81
N ARG A 149 49.26 21.66 11.34
CA ARG A 149 48.86 22.81 10.52
C ARG A 149 50.09 23.38 9.85
N GLU A 150 50.03 23.68 8.56
CA GLU A 150 51.19 24.25 7.86
C GLU A 150 51.61 25.61 8.44
N SER A 151 50.61 26.39 8.88
CA SER A 151 50.76 27.69 9.55
C SER A 151 51.40 27.63 10.95
N HIS A 152 51.56 26.46 11.57
CA HIS A 152 52.08 26.30 12.94
C HIS A 152 53.12 25.17 13.04
N PRO A 153 54.17 25.29 13.87
CA PRO A 153 55.23 24.28 13.95
C PRO A 153 54.80 23.00 14.70
N ALA A 154 53.86 23.09 15.64
CA ALA A 154 53.52 22.01 16.54
C ALA A 154 52.92 20.76 15.86
N VAL A 155 53.35 19.58 16.33
CA VAL A 155 52.75 18.28 16.03
C VAL A 155 51.66 18.00 17.06
N ILE A 156 50.48 17.70 16.57
CA ILE A 156 49.26 17.54 17.36
C ILE A 156 48.72 16.14 17.14
N MET A 157 48.22 15.51 18.20
CA MET A 157 47.49 14.26 18.16
C MET A 157 45.99 14.55 18.30
N ALA A 158 45.18 13.90 17.48
CA ALA A 158 43.72 13.94 17.56
C ALA A 158 43.13 12.54 17.31
N ASP A 159 42.06 12.23 18.02
CA ASP A 159 41.35 10.94 17.90
C ASP A 159 40.63 10.89 16.55
N SER A 160 41.07 9.98 15.69
CA SER A 160 40.60 9.83 14.32
C SER A 160 41.20 8.57 13.70
N SER A 161 40.60 8.08 12.61
CA SER A 161 41.08 6.91 11.87
C SER A 161 41.43 7.30 10.43
N GLN A 162 42.41 6.60 9.84
CA GLN A 162 42.81 6.81 8.45
C GLN A 162 41.65 6.61 7.47
N SER A 163 40.69 5.73 7.79
CA SER A 163 39.53 5.41 6.94
C SER A 163 38.63 6.61 6.64
N ILE A 164 38.58 7.61 7.54
CA ILE A 164 37.82 8.86 7.32
C ILE A 164 38.37 9.62 6.10
N PHE A 165 39.67 9.49 5.86
CA PHE A 165 40.42 10.19 4.83
C PHE A 165 40.60 9.36 3.54
N GLU A 166 40.17 8.10 3.54
CA GLU A 166 40.14 7.22 2.37
C GLU A 166 38.97 7.59 1.44
N LYS A 167 39.08 8.79 0.83
CA LYS A 167 38.10 9.29 -0.14
C LYS A 167 38.67 9.21 -1.54
N SER A 168 37.84 8.80 -2.47
CA SER A 168 38.12 8.77 -3.91
C SER A 168 37.29 9.83 -4.63
N VAL A 169 37.63 10.08 -5.90
CA VAL A 169 36.83 10.93 -6.80
C VAL A 169 35.37 10.47 -6.85
N TYR A 170 35.11 9.16 -6.78
CA TYR A 170 33.76 8.60 -6.76
C TYR A 170 32.93 9.06 -5.55
N ASN A 171 33.54 9.18 -4.37
CA ASN A 171 32.84 9.62 -3.16
C ASN A 171 32.27 11.04 -3.36
N PHE A 172 33.12 11.94 -3.86
CA PHE A 172 32.82 13.36 -4.00
C PHE A 172 32.16 13.75 -5.32
N ARG A 173 32.00 12.83 -6.28
CA ARG A 173 31.27 13.09 -7.53
C ARG A 173 29.78 12.82 -7.35
N ASP A 174 28.94 13.65 -7.98
CA ASP A 174 27.50 13.43 -8.01
C ASP A 174 27.19 12.10 -8.71
N LYS A 175 26.52 11.21 -7.97
CA LYS A 175 26.16 9.86 -8.40
C LYS A 175 24.73 9.78 -8.94
N THR A 176 24.02 10.91 -9.06
CA THR A 176 22.66 10.95 -9.59
C THR A 176 22.62 10.45 -11.02
N LEU A 177 21.80 9.43 -11.29
CA LEU A 177 21.71 8.83 -12.62
C LEU A 177 20.86 9.69 -13.56
N LEU A 178 19.62 9.96 -13.19
CA LEU A 178 18.71 10.85 -13.91
C LEU A 178 18.04 11.78 -12.91
N ASN A 179 18.06 13.09 -13.19
CA ASN A 179 17.44 14.10 -12.36
C ASN A 179 16.13 14.57 -13.00
N PHE A 180 15.00 14.05 -12.51
CA PHE A 180 13.67 14.40 -12.99
C PHE A 180 12.66 14.34 -11.84
N ASN A 181 11.49 14.96 -12.03
CA ASN A 181 10.36 14.84 -11.11
C ASN A 181 9.39 13.77 -11.64
N THR A 182 9.11 12.73 -10.84
CA THR A 182 8.24 11.62 -11.25
C THR A 182 6.81 12.07 -11.57
N GLY A 183 6.30 13.10 -10.89
CA GLY A 183 4.95 13.63 -11.08
C GLY A 183 4.77 14.41 -12.38
N SER A 184 5.85 14.99 -12.92
CA SER A 184 5.83 15.78 -14.17
C SER A 184 6.04 14.95 -15.43
N ILE A 185 6.45 13.67 -15.32
CA ILE A 185 6.60 12.80 -16.48
C ILE A 185 5.24 12.61 -17.19
N GLN A 186 5.25 12.85 -18.50
CA GLN A 186 4.08 12.73 -19.38
C GLN A 186 4.19 11.52 -20.31
N ARG A 187 5.42 11.10 -20.64
CA ARG A 187 5.67 9.94 -21.50
C ARG A 187 6.85 9.13 -21.02
N ILE A 188 6.74 7.81 -21.13
CA ILE A 188 7.82 6.85 -20.88
C ILE A 188 7.93 5.98 -22.11
N GLN A 189 9.12 5.77 -22.65
CA GLN A 189 9.37 4.78 -23.68
C GLN A 189 10.50 3.86 -23.26
N ILE A 190 10.30 2.56 -23.42
CA ILE A 190 11.30 1.53 -23.19
C ILE A 190 11.48 0.80 -24.53
N ILE A 191 12.60 1.05 -25.19
CA ILE A 191 12.94 0.48 -26.50
C ILE A 191 13.87 -0.71 -26.27
N ARG A 192 13.51 -1.87 -26.81
CA ARG A 192 14.30 -3.12 -26.79
C ARG A 192 14.33 -3.72 -28.20
N GLU A 193 15.26 -4.64 -28.47
CA GLU A 193 15.46 -5.22 -29.82
C GLU A 193 14.19 -5.82 -30.43
N GLU A 194 13.33 -6.49 -29.65
CA GLU A 194 12.12 -7.16 -30.15
C GLU A 194 10.81 -6.40 -29.93
N LYS A 195 10.76 -5.50 -28.93
CA LYS A 195 9.52 -4.82 -28.48
C LYS A 195 9.81 -3.45 -27.89
N SER A 196 9.00 -2.46 -28.25
CA SER A 196 8.94 -1.18 -27.55
C SER A 196 7.70 -1.10 -26.67
N LEU A 197 7.87 -0.56 -25.47
CA LEU A 197 6.77 -0.20 -24.57
C LEU A 197 6.70 1.32 -24.48
N GLU A 198 5.50 1.86 -24.52
CA GLU A 198 5.25 3.27 -24.39
C GLU A 198 4.12 3.50 -23.39
N PHE A 199 4.29 4.50 -22.55
CA PHE A 199 3.30 4.94 -21.59
C PHE A 199 3.08 6.41 -21.85
N LYS A 200 1.83 6.83 -21.96
CA LYS A 200 1.44 8.22 -22.18
C LYS A 200 0.39 8.62 -21.16
N LYS A 201 0.58 9.77 -20.52
CA LYS A 201 -0.36 10.32 -19.57
C LYS A 201 -1.40 11.18 -20.30
N THR A 202 -2.68 10.81 -20.19
CA THR A 202 -3.82 11.58 -20.70
C THR A 202 -4.66 12.04 -19.50
N GLY A 203 -4.51 13.32 -19.11
CA GLY A 203 -5.11 13.83 -17.87
C GLY A 203 -4.51 13.14 -16.62
N ALA A 204 -5.34 12.42 -15.87
CA ALA A 204 -4.92 11.68 -14.68
C ALA A 204 -4.58 10.20 -14.96
N VAL A 205 -4.82 9.71 -16.18
CA VAL A 205 -4.77 8.30 -16.54
C VAL A 205 -3.50 8.01 -17.35
N TRP A 206 -2.85 6.89 -17.05
CA TRP A 206 -1.78 6.36 -17.88
C TRP A 206 -2.37 5.43 -18.93
N GLU A 207 -2.03 5.65 -20.18
CA GLU A 207 -2.30 4.75 -21.29
C GLU A 207 -1.01 4.06 -21.69
N ILE A 208 -1.07 2.75 -21.96
CA ILE A 208 0.07 1.98 -22.43
C ILE A 208 -0.13 1.67 -23.92
N SER A 209 0.85 2.06 -24.74
CA SER A 209 0.98 1.79 -26.17
C SER A 209 2.22 0.91 -26.45
N GLY A 210 2.19 0.09 -27.51
CA GLY A 210 3.25 -0.90 -27.77
C GLY A 210 2.69 -2.31 -28.00
N GLY A 211 1.76 -2.43 -28.96
CA GLY A 211 1.00 -3.65 -29.26
C GLY A 211 -0.31 -3.81 -28.49
N ILE A 212 -0.58 -2.91 -27.53
CA ILE A 212 -1.79 -2.89 -26.68
C ILE A 212 -2.27 -1.44 -26.58
N ARG A 213 -3.58 -1.20 -26.40
CA ARG A 213 -4.11 0.02 -25.78
C ARG A 213 -4.82 -0.40 -24.50
N ALA A 214 -4.27 -0.03 -23.35
CA ALA A 214 -4.86 -0.35 -22.06
C ALA A 214 -4.50 0.71 -21.03
N GLN A 215 -5.31 0.80 -19.97
CA GLN A 215 -5.03 1.65 -18.82
C GLN A 215 -3.87 1.07 -18.01
N GLY A 216 -2.91 1.92 -17.68
CA GLY A 216 -1.79 1.60 -16.82
C GLY A 216 -2.13 1.83 -15.35
N ASP A 217 -1.64 0.93 -14.50
CA ASP A 217 -1.68 1.07 -13.05
C ASP A 217 -0.79 2.24 -12.61
N LYS A 218 -1.43 3.26 -12.03
CA LYS A 218 -0.78 4.50 -11.61
C LYS A 218 0.31 4.25 -10.58
N ASP A 219 0.08 3.34 -9.63
CA ASP A 219 1.00 3.09 -8.53
C ASP A 219 2.20 2.27 -9.01
N ALA A 220 1.98 1.27 -9.87
CA ALA A 220 3.05 0.51 -10.52
C ALA A 220 3.98 1.42 -11.35
N ILE A 221 3.40 2.32 -12.15
CA ILE A 221 4.18 3.28 -12.96
C ILE A 221 4.93 4.29 -12.07
N MET A 222 4.29 4.79 -11.00
CA MET A 222 4.95 5.69 -10.04
C MET A 222 6.14 5.00 -9.36
N ASN A 223 5.97 3.77 -8.87
CA ASN A 223 7.02 2.98 -8.24
C ASN A 223 8.19 2.71 -9.20
N PHE A 224 7.89 2.45 -10.47
CA PHE A 224 8.90 2.33 -11.52
C PHE A 224 9.69 3.63 -11.71
N LEU A 225 9.01 4.77 -11.85
CA LEU A 225 9.66 6.07 -12.01
C LEU A 225 10.53 6.42 -10.79
N GLN A 226 10.05 6.15 -9.57
CA GLN A 226 10.83 6.34 -8.35
C GLN A 226 12.08 5.45 -8.32
N SER A 227 11.95 4.18 -8.72
CA SER A 227 13.10 3.27 -8.80
C SER A 227 14.18 3.80 -9.76
N VAL A 228 13.77 4.39 -10.88
CA VAL A 228 14.70 5.05 -11.81
C VAL A 228 15.29 6.33 -11.20
N GLN A 229 14.47 7.19 -10.59
CA GLN A 229 14.90 8.46 -9.98
C GLN A 229 15.93 8.26 -8.84
N PHE A 230 15.72 7.24 -8.00
CA PHE A 230 16.60 6.94 -6.88
C PHE A 230 17.80 6.06 -7.25
N SER A 231 17.89 5.62 -8.50
CA SER A 231 19.07 4.91 -8.99
C SER A 231 20.30 5.82 -9.00
N ARG A 232 21.46 5.20 -8.76
CA ARG A 232 22.75 5.88 -8.67
C ARG A 232 23.77 5.22 -9.57
N VAL A 233 24.72 6.02 -10.04
CA VAL A 233 25.91 5.54 -10.75
C VAL A 233 26.76 4.71 -9.80
N ARG A 234 27.08 3.48 -10.20
CA ARG A 234 27.89 2.54 -9.42
C ARG A 234 29.39 2.73 -9.67
N GLU A 235 29.78 3.03 -10.91
CA GLU A 235 31.17 3.25 -11.33
C GLU A 235 31.17 4.24 -12.51
N PHE A 236 32.13 5.16 -12.56
CA PHE A 236 32.41 5.94 -13.76
C PHE A 236 33.53 5.23 -14.51
N VAL A 237 33.26 4.76 -15.73
CA VAL A 237 34.14 3.81 -16.44
C VAL A 237 35.08 4.53 -17.39
N ASP A 238 34.53 5.41 -18.22
CA ASP A 238 35.27 6.07 -19.30
C ASP A 238 34.62 7.43 -19.57
N GLU A 239 35.35 8.53 -19.39
CA GLU A 239 34.80 9.87 -19.59
C GLU A 239 34.63 10.22 -21.07
N ASN A 240 35.44 9.63 -21.96
CA ASN A 240 35.47 9.98 -23.37
C ASN A 240 35.92 8.77 -24.21
N PRO A 241 35.05 7.75 -24.36
CA PRO A 241 35.36 6.54 -25.10
C PRO A 241 35.55 6.82 -26.59
N ASP A 242 36.53 6.18 -27.22
CA ASP A 242 36.70 6.21 -28.68
C ASP A 242 35.57 5.48 -29.42
N SER A 243 34.90 4.53 -28.76
CA SER A 243 33.79 3.76 -29.34
C SER A 243 32.80 3.28 -28.29
N LEU A 244 31.51 3.29 -28.64
CA LEU A 244 30.41 2.74 -27.84
C LEU A 244 30.22 1.23 -28.02
N LYS A 245 30.84 0.62 -29.05
CA LYS A 245 30.67 -0.80 -29.38
C LYS A 245 31.15 -1.77 -28.29
N PRO A 246 32.34 -1.58 -27.65
CA PRO A 246 32.81 -2.48 -26.59
C PRO A 246 31.84 -2.57 -25.41
N TYR A 247 31.15 -1.46 -25.14
CA TYR A 247 30.17 -1.34 -24.06
C TYR A 247 28.78 -1.85 -24.45
N GLY A 248 28.55 -2.24 -25.71
CA GLY A 248 27.23 -2.65 -26.20
C GLY A 248 26.21 -1.52 -26.24
N LEU A 249 26.66 -0.27 -26.47
CA LEU A 249 25.82 0.93 -26.52
C LEU A 249 25.59 1.44 -27.96
N ASN A 250 25.99 0.66 -28.97
CA ASN A 250 25.74 0.97 -30.38
C ASN A 250 25.53 -0.33 -31.20
N PRO A 251 24.28 -0.83 -31.32
CA PRO A 251 23.07 -0.34 -30.65
C PRO A 251 23.03 -0.73 -29.16
N PRO A 252 22.27 0.01 -28.31
CA PRO A 252 22.03 -0.39 -26.93
C PRO A 252 21.06 -1.56 -26.84
N LYS A 253 21.21 -2.42 -25.82
CA LYS A 253 20.27 -3.53 -25.53
C LYS A 253 18.90 -3.02 -25.07
N LEU A 254 18.88 -1.90 -24.36
CA LEU A 254 17.67 -1.23 -23.88
C LEU A 254 17.89 0.28 -23.87
N LYS A 255 16.90 1.05 -24.31
CA LYS A 255 16.88 2.51 -24.15
C LYS A 255 15.61 2.95 -23.44
N LEU A 256 15.76 3.65 -22.32
CA LEU A 256 14.69 4.37 -21.63
C LEU A 256 14.66 5.81 -22.12
N VAL A 257 13.47 6.32 -22.39
CA VAL A 257 13.19 7.73 -22.67
C VAL A 257 12.09 8.18 -21.73
N LEU A 258 12.32 9.26 -20.99
CA LEU A 258 11.33 9.91 -20.14
C LEU A 258 11.12 11.33 -20.68
N GLU A 259 9.87 11.70 -20.99
CA GLU A 259 9.54 13.04 -21.47
C GLU A 259 8.68 13.78 -20.44
N ASN A 260 9.12 14.99 -20.11
CA ASN A 260 8.36 16.05 -19.44
C ASN A 260 8.57 17.34 -20.25
N ASP A 261 8.89 18.48 -19.63
CA ASP A 261 9.34 19.69 -20.34
C ASP A 261 10.73 19.50 -21.00
N GLU A 262 11.48 18.48 -20.55
CA GLU A 262 12.77 18.04 -21.05
C GLU A 262 12.69 16.55 -21.43
N THR A 263 13.71 16.05 -22.15
CA THR A 263 13.84 14.63 -22.48
C THR A 263 15.04 14.06 -21.73
N HIS A 264 14.79 13.02 -20.94
CA HIS A 264 15.83 12.26 -20.25
C HIS A 264 16.01 10.90 -20.92
N THR A 265 17.24 10.52 -21.23
CA THR A 265 17.54 9.23 -21.87
C THR A 265 18.51 8.40 -21.04
N LEU A 266 18.29 7.08 -21.01
CA LEU A 266 19.23 6.12 -20.42
C LEU A 266 19.37 4.94 -21.37
N SER A 267 20.54 4.82 -21.99
CA SER A 267 20.90 3.70 -22.85
C SER A 267 21.69 2.68 -22.05
N LEU A 268 21.36 1.40 -22.21
CA LEU A 268 21.90 0.27 -21.46
C LEU A 268 22.53 -0.74 -22.41
N GLY A 269 23.77 -1.14 -22.10
CA GLY A 269 24.58 -2.01 -22.94
C GLY A 269 24.90 -3.36 -22.33
N ASN A 270 26.14 -3.81 -22.49
CA ASN A 270 26.60 -5.12 -22.04
C ASN A 270 26.70 -5.20 -20.51
N LEU A 271 26.51 -6.43 -19.99
CA LEU A 271 26.77 -6.76 -18.60
C LEU A 271 28.27 -6.89 -18.36
N LYS A 272 28.78 -6.24 -17.32
CA LYS A 272 30.10 -6.47 -16.72
C LYS A 272 29.88 -7.42 -15.53
N GLU A 273 30.36 -8.66 -15.65
CA GLU A 273 30.11 -9.72 -14.66
C GLU A 273 30.42 -9.29 -13.22
N GLY A 274 29.51 -9.61 -12.29
CA GLY A 274 29.60 -9.26 -10.88
C GLY A 274 29.46 -7.76 -10.55
N LYS A 275 29.42 -6.88 -11.56
CA LYS A 275 29.41 -5.42 -11.38
C LYS A 275 28.14 -4.72 -11.84
N GLY A 276 27.54 -5.09 -12.97
CA GLY A 276 26.34 -4.43 -13.49
C GLY A 276 26.46 -4.07 -14.96
N TYR A 277 25.61 -3.19 -15.44
CA TYR A 277 25.49 -2.89 -16.87
C TYR A 277 26.18 -1.58 -17.24
N PHE A 278 26.85 -1.56 -18.39
CA PHE A 278 27.30 -0.30 -18.98
C PHE A 278 26.10 0.54 -19.38
N ALA A 279 26.16 1.84 -19.12
CA ALA A 279 25.10 2.76 -19.47
C ALA A 279 25.63 4.12 -19.93
N GLN A 280 24.80 4.81 -20.70
CA GLN A 280 25.01 6.18 -21.17
C GLN A 280 23.78 7.01 -20.79
N ILE A 281 24.02 8.20 -20.24
CA ILE A 281 23.00 9.07 -19.64
C ILE A 281 22.80 10.29 -20.54
N ASN A 282 21.57 10.62 -20.92
CA ASN A 282 21.23 11.79 -21.74
C ASN A 282 22.09 11.92 -23.01
N ASP A 283 22.41 10.76 -23.62
CA ASP A 283 23.30 10.64 -24.79
C ASP A 283 24.67 11.35 -24.60
N SER A 284 25.15 11.44 -23.35
CA SER A 284 26.46 12.00 -22.97
C SER A 284 27.63 11.15 -23.48
N LYS A 285 28.86 11.69 -23.48
CA LYS A 285 30.03 10.89 -23.88
C LYS A 285 30.45 9.85 -22.84
N ASN A 286 30.29 10.16 -21.56
CA ASN A 286 30.80 9.32 -20.48
C ASN A 286 30.01 8.00 -20.33
N ILE A 287 30.74 6.91 -20.06
CA ILE A 287 30.20 5.59 -19.78
C ILE A 287 30.22 5.34 -18.28
N VAL A 288 29.10 4.85 -17.76
CA VAL A 288 28.95 4.50 -16.35
C VAL A 288 28.57 3.03 -16.20
N LEU A 289 28.75 2.47 -15.01
CA LEU A 289 28.08 1.25 -14.59
C LEU A 289 26.87 1.58 -13.73
N ILE A 290 25.79 0.85 -13.96
CA ILE A 290 24.60 0.86 -13.12
C ILE A 290 24.31 -0.54 -12.58
N ASP A 291 23.63 -0.58 -11.43
CA ASP A 291 23.33 -1.83 -10.74
C ASP A 291 22.38 -2.74 -11.55
N THR A 292 22.50 -4.05 -11.35
CA THR A 292 21.66 -5.05 -12.05
C THR A 292 20.18 -4.87 -11.75
N ARG A 293 19.81 -4.40 -10.55
CA ARG A 293 18.41 -4.15 -10.15
C ARG A 293 17.70 -3.15 -11.05
N LEU A 294 18.42 -2.13 -11.53
CA LEU A 294 17.83 -1.15 -12.44
C LEU A 294 17.55 -1.78 -13.81
N PHE A 295 18.45 -2.62 -14.31
CA PHE A 295 18.20 -3.36 -15.56
C PHE A 295 16.98 -4.29 -15.43
N GLU A 296 16.83 -4.99 -14.32
CA GLU A 296 15.66 -5.84 -14.04
C GLU A 296 14.36 -5.01 -14.01
N THR A 297 14.39 -3.85 -13.33
CA THR A 297 13.27 -2.89 -13.29
C THR A 297 12.87 -2.44 -14.69
N LEU A 298 13.85 -2.05 -15.51
CA LEU A 298 13.63 -1.61 -16.88
C LEU A 298 13.23 -2.76 -17.81
N SER A 299 13.49 -4.01 -17.43
CA SER A 299 13.18 -5.22 -18.18
C SER A 299 11.79 -5.80 -17.88
N GLN A 300 11.06 -5.25 -16.91
CA GLN A 300 9.71 -5.69 -16.57
C GLN A 300 8.78 -5.75 -17.80
N LYS A 301 7.87 -6.72 -17.80
CA LYS A 301 6.91 -6.94 -18.88
C LYS A 301 5.73 -5.96 -18.75
N THR A 302 5.04 -5.67 -19.85
CA THR A 302 3.88 -4.75 -19.88
C THR A 302 2.83 -5.08 -18.84
N VAL A 303 2.59 -6.38 -18.57
CA VAL A 303 1.62 -6.87 -17.58
C VAL A 303 1.88 -6.37 -16.15
N ALA A 304 3.12 -6.00 -15.81
CA ALA A 304 3.46 -5.43 -14.52
C ALA A 304 2.86 -4.03 -14.32
N PHE A 305 2.52 -3.35 -15.43
CA PHE A 305 2.04 -1.98 -15.43
C PHE A 305 0.58 -1.84 -15.83
N LEU A 306 -0.11 -2.92 -16.20
CA LEU A 306 -1.53 -2.85 -16.58
C LEU A 306 -2.41 -2.72 -15.33
N ASP A 307 -3.44 -1.88 -15.41
CA ASP A 307 -4.46 -1.78 -14.37
C ASP A 307 -5.17 -3.13 -14.23
N LYS A 308 -5.04 -3.74 -13.06
CA LYS A 308 -5.59 -5.06 -12.76
C LYS A 308 -7.00 -5.00 -12.20
N LYS A 309 -7.59 -3.82 -12.00
CA LYS A 309 -8.99 -3.73 -11.57
C LYS A 309 -9.92 -4.27 -12.67
N LEU A 310 -10.87 -5.12 -12.27
CA LEU A 310 -11.83 -5.68 -13.21
C LEU A 310 -12.83 -4.63 -13.71
N LEU A 311 -13.36 -3.82 -12.79
CA LEU A 311 -14.31 -2.73 -13.07
C LEU A 311 -14.24 -1.66 -11.98
N GLU A 312 -14.31 -0.40 -12.37
CA GLU A 312 -14.47 0.74 -11.46
C GLU A 312 -15.91 1.29 -11.57
N PHE A 313 -16.59 1.40 -10.42
CA PHE A 313 -17.96 1.90 -10.30
C PHE A 313 -18.29 2.29 -8.85
N GLU A 314 -19.35 3.10 -8.68
CA GLU A 314 -19.98 3.33 -7.38
C GLU A 314 -21.21 2.44 -7.21
N GLU A 315 -21.37 1.85 -6.02
CA GLU A 315 -22.40 0.83 -5.79
C GLU A 315 -23.80 1.40 -6.01
N GLU A 316 -24.04 2.66 -5.63
CA GLU A 316 -25.30 3.37 -5.78
C GLU A 316 -25.69 3.61 -7.26
N GLU A 317 -24.75 3.46 -8.19
CA GLU A 317 -25.00 3.63 -9.63
C GLU A 317 -25.56 2.39 -10.30
N ILE A 318 -25.41 1.20 -9.70
CA ILE A 318 -25.91 -0.05 -10.27
C ILE A 318 -27.43 -0.14 -10.11
N LEU A 319 -28.16 -0.32 -11.21
CA LEU A 319 -29.61 -0.50 -11.23
C LEU A 319 -30.04 -1.93 -11.49
N GLU A 320 -29.32 -2.64 -12.35
CA GLU A 320 -29.59 -4.03 -12.67
C GLU A 320 -28.31 -4.85 -12.65
N LEU A 321 -28.41 -6.09 -12.17
CA LEU A 321 -27.36 -7.09 -12.17
C LEU A 321 -27.93 -8.38 -12.74
N ALA A 322 -27.23 -9.00 -13.69
CA ALA A 322 -27.58 -10.33 -14.17
C ALA A 322 -26.38 -11.28 -14.05
N LEU A 323 -26.63 -12.46 -13.48
CA LEU A 323 -25.68 -13.57 -13.39
C LEU A 323 -26.21 -14.71 -14.23
N ARG A 324 -25.52 -15.02 -15.32
CA ARG A 324 -25.82 -16.19 -16.16
C ARG A 324 -24.79 -17.28 -15.89
N SER A 325 -25.29 -18.47 -15.60
CA SER A 325 -24.54 -19.73 -15.55
C SER A 325 -25.14 -20.72 -16.56
N GLU A 326 -24.52 -21.89 -16.72
CA GLU A 326 -24.99 -22.92 -17.67
C GLU A 326 -26.47 -23.31 -17.44
N ASN A 327 -26.93 -23.34 -16.19
CA ASN A 327 -28.25 -23.86 -15.81
C ASN A 327 -29.25 -22.81 -15.32
N GLU A 328 -28.81 -21.57 -15.08
CA GLU A 328 -29.65 -20.55 -14.47
C GLU A 328 -29.27 -19.13 -14.92
N THR A 329 -30.25 -18.24 -14.97
CA THR A 329 -30.03 -16.80 -15.14
C THR A 329 -30.76 -16.06 -14.04
N ILE A 330 -30.00 -15.39 -13.18
CA ILE A 330 -30.52 -14.60 -12.07
C ILE A 330 -30.50 -13.14 -12.50
N HIS A 331 -31.66 -12.50 -12.56
CA HIS A 331 -31.78 -11.08 -12.90
C HIS A 331 -32.30 -10.32 -11.69
N LEU A 332 -31.54 -9.33 -11.25
CA LEU A 332 -31.85 -8.51 -10.09
C LEU A 332 -32.04 -7.05 -10.51
N ILE A 333 -33.03 -6.40 -9.92
CA ILE A 333 -33.35 -4.98 -10.12
C ILE A 333 -33.31 -4.28 -8.76
N ARG A 334 -32.67 -3.11 -8.71
CA ARG A 334 -32.70 -2.23 -7.55
C ARG A 334 -34.00 -1.42 -7.55
N GLU A 335 -34.72 -1.50 -6.45
CA GLU A 335 -35.97 -0.78 -6.22
C GLU A 335 -35.72 0.65 -5.71
N GLU A 336 -36.74 1.50 -5.73
CA GLU A 336 -36.66 2.91 -5.29
C GLU A 336 -36.23 3.09 -3.82
N ASN A 337 -36.52 2.10 -2.97
CA ASN A 337 -36.15 2.09 -1.56
C ASN A 337 -34.74 1.50 -1.29
N ASN A 338 -33.91 1.36 -2.32
CA ASN A 338 -32.58 0.71 -2.29
C ASN A 338 -32.59 -0.78 -1.91
N SER A 339 -33.75 -1.43 -1.84
CA SER A 339 -33.82 -2.89 -1.78
C SER A 339 -33.61 -3.51 -3.16
N TRP A 340 -33.34 -4.80 -3.19
CA TRP A 340 -33.15 -5.55 -4.43
C TRP A 340 -34.25 -6.59 -4.59
N SER A 341 -34.78 -6.70 -5.80
CA SER A 341 -35.71 -7.75 -6.19
C SER A 341 -35.06 -8.65 -7.24
N ILE A 342 -35.27 -9.95 -7.11
CA ILE A 342 -34.95 -10.95 -8.12
C ILE A 342 -36.18 -11.09 -9.00
N GLN A 343 -36.02 -10.92 -10.31
CA GLN A 343 -37.11 -11.04 -11.31
C GLN A 343 -37.10 -12.39 -12.03
N SER A 344 -35.94 -13.04 -12.13
CA SER A 344 -35.75 -14.33 -12.79
C SER A 344 -34.72 -15.17 -11.99
N PRO A 345 -34.85 -16.51 -11.93
CA PRO A 345 -35.91 -17.34 -12.52
C PRO A 345 -37.22 -17.35 -11.70
N LEU A 346 -37.21 -16.77 -10.50
CA LEU A 346 -38.37 -16.65 -9.63
C LEU A 346 -38.44 -15.23 -9.07
N LYS A 347 -39.63 -14.63 -9.11
CA LYS A 347 -39.85 -13.30 -8.54
C LYS A 347 -39.84 -13.37 -7.00
N THR A 348 -38.82 -12.78 -6.38
CA THR A 348 -38.65 -12.76 -4.90
C THR A 348 -37.81 -11.56 -4.46
N SER A 349 -37.87 -11.15 -3.19
CA SER A 349 -36.92 -10.19 -2.64
C SER A 349 -35.53 -10.81 -2.50
N ALA A 350 -34.49 -10.02 -2.74
CA ALA A 350 -33.10 -10.41 -2.51
C ALA A 350 -32.65 -10.13 -1.06
N ASP A 351 -31.62 -10.83 -0.63
CA ASP A 351 -30.92 -10.55 0.62
C ASP A 351 -29.96 -9.39 0.42
N LEU A 352 -30.29 -8.21 0.96
CA LEU A 352 -29.53 -6.98 0.75
C LEU A 352 -28.06 -7.11 1.20
N SER A 353 -27.80 -7.82 2.30
CA SER A 353 -26.43 -7.99 2.81
C SER A 353 -25.57 -8.82 1.84
N THR A 354 -26.17 -9.85 1.24
CA THR A 354 -25.51 -10.71 0.25
C THR A 354 -25.28 -9.96 -1.06
N ILE A 355 -26.22 -9.12 -1.50
CA ILE A 355 -26.03 -8.29 -2.70
C ILE A 355 -24.90 -7.28 -2.49
N ASN A 356 -24.88 -6.58 -1.37
CA ASN A 356 -23.82 -5.60 -1.06
C ASN A 356 -22.45 -6.30 -0.99
N SER A 357 -22.38 -7.48 -0.37
CA SER A 357 -21.15 -8.28 -0.36
C SER A 357 -20.71 -8.70 -1.76
N LEU A 358 -21.64 -9.05 -2.67
CA LEU A 358 -21.33 -9.37 -4.06
C LEU A 358 -20.81 -8.15 -4.84
N LEU A 359 -21.43 -6.98 -4.67
CA LEU A 359 -20.98 -5.74 -5.32
C LEU A 359 -19.59 -5.33 -4.81
N PHE A 360 -19.34 -5.49 -3.51
CA PHE A 360 -18.01 -5.30 -2.92
C PHE A 360 -16.97 -6.26 -3.51
N ASP A 361 -17.28 -7.56 -3.58
CA ASP A 361 -16.39 -8.55 -4.21
C ASP A 361 -16.11 -8.22 -5.69
N LEU A 362 -17.10 -7.66 -6.41
CA LEU A 362 -16.93 -7.21 -7.79
C LEU A 362 -16.03 -5.98 -7.92
N LYS A 363 -16.14 -5.03 -6.98
CA LYS A 363 -15.30 -3.83 -6.91
C LYS A 363 -13.85 -4.17 -6.57
N ASP A 364 -13.61 -5.17 -5.73
CA ASP A 364 -12.26 -5.66 -5.36
C ASP A 364 -11.69 -6.69 -6.35
N ALA A 365 -12.51 -7.18 -7.29
CA ALA A 365 -12.08 -8.20 -8.25
C ALA A 365 -10.89 -7.72 -9.10
N LYS A 366 -9.87 -8.57 -9.16
CA LYS A 366 -8.64 -8.31 -9.91
C LYS A 366 -8.43 -9.30 -11.03
N ILE A 367 -7.94 -8.79 -12.15
CA ILE A 367 -7.37 -9.54 -13.26
C ILE A 367 -6.06 -10.17 -12.79
N ASN A 368 -5.90 -11.47 -13.01
CA ASN A 368 -4.67 -12.19 -12.68
C ASN A 368 -3.60 -11.90 -13.73
N GLU A 369 -3.91 -12.15 -15.00
CA GLU A 369 -2.99 -11.99 -16.12
C GLU A 369 -3.70 -11.57 -17.39
N PHE A 370 -3.09 -10.68 -18.18
CA PHE A 370 -3.56 -10.40 -19.55
C PHE A 370 -2.91 -11.40 -20.51
N ILE A 371 -3.74 -12.21 -21.18
CA ILE A 371 -3.30 -13.37 -21.97
C ILE A 371 -3.07 -12.99 -23.44
N LYS A 372 -4.01 -12.24 -24.04
CA LYS A 372 -3.95 -11.87 -25.46
C LYS A 372 -4.66 -10.55 -25.70
N ILE A 373 -4.13 -9.74 -26.62
CA ILE A 373 -4.81 -8.57 -27.17
C ILE A 373 -4.87 -8.72 -28.68
N SER A 374 -6.07 -8.98 -29.18
CA SER A 374 -6.30 -9.28 -30.60
C SER A 374 -7.80 -9.28 -30.86
N MET A 375 -8.20 -8.89 -32.06
CA MET A 375 -9.56 -9.14 -32.54
C MET A 375 -9.75 -10.62 -32.93
N ASP A 376 -8.67 -11.31 -33.28
CA ASP A 376 -8.65 -12.75 -33.54
C ASP A 376 -8.38 -13.51 -32.23
N ILE A 377 -9.47 -13.89 -31.54
CA ILE A 377 -9.46 -14.65 -30.30
C ILE A 377 -9.71 -16.12 -30.63
N PRO A 378 -8.74 -17.02 -30.37
CA PRO A 378 -8.93 -18.46 -30.56
C PRO A 378 -10.16 -19.02 -29.83
N GLU A 379 -10.92 -19.89 -30.50
CA GLU A 379 -12.05 -20.63 -29.91
C GLU A 379 -11.66 -21.43 -28.66
N SER A 380 -10.36 -21.79 -28.51
CA SER A 380 -9.84 -22.44 -27.32
C SER A 380 -10.08 -21.65 -26.03
N PHE A 381 -10.28 -20.33 -26.11
CA PHE A 381 -10.65 -19.50 -24.96
C PHE A 381 -12.12 -19.64 -24.57
N GLY A 382 -13.01 -20.15 -25.43
CA GLY A 382 -14.43 -20.36 -25.15
C GLY A 382 -15.24 -19.08 -24.91
N LEU A 383 -14.78 -17.94 -25.44
CA LEU A 383 -15.42 -16.63 -25.29
C LEU A 383 -16.48 -16.36 -26.37
N ASP A 384 -16.47 -17.11 -27.46
CA ASP A 384 -17.51 -17.20 -28.48
C ASP A 384 -18.81 -17.81 -27.92
N THR A 385 -18.68 -18.78 -27.01
CA THR A 385 -19.78 -19.48 -26.35
C THR A 385 -19.61 -19.44 -24.83
N PRO A 386 -19.73 -18.26 -24.19
CA PRO A 386 -19.37 -18.08 -22.80
C PRO A 386 -20.25 -18.93 -21.88
N ARG A 387 -19.62 -19.72 -21.00
CA ARG A 387 -20.30 -20.60 -20.02
C ARG A 387 -20.96 -19.82 -18.89
N LYS A 388 -20.35 -18.69 -18.52
CA LYS A 388 -20.85 -17.78 -17.51
C LYS A 388 -20.75 -16.34 -18.00
N SER A 389 -21.65 -15.48 -17.56
CA SER A 389 -21.52 -14.04 -17.77
C SER A 389 -22.15 -13.22 -16.65
N LEU A 390 -21.50 -12.11 -16.30
CA LEU A 390 -22.02 -11.11 -15.37
C LEU A 390 -22.31 -9.83 -16.16
N SER A 391 -23.48 -9.23 -15.99
CA SER A 391 -23.79 -7.94 -16.61
C SER A 391 -24.37 -6.95 -15.61
N LEU A 392 -23.98 -5.69 -15.76
CA LEU A 392 -24.47 -4.56 -14.99
C LEU A 392 -25.14 -3.54 -15.92
N LYS A 393 -26.18 -2.90 -15.41
CA LYS A 393 -26.75 -1.68 -16.00
C LYS A 393 -26.71 -0.56 -14.97
N MET A 394 -26.09 0.55 -15.35
CA MET A 394 -25.87 1.71 -14.48
C MET A 394 -26.94 2.79 -14.71
N LYS A 395 -27.09 3.73 -13.77
CA LYS A 395 -28.03 4.89 -13.85
C LYS A 395 -27.89 5.72 -15.12
N ASN A 396 -26.68 5.86 -15.66
CA ASN A 396 -26.39 6.58 -16.90
C ASN A 396 -26.70 5.75 -18.18
N SER A 397 -27.42 4.64 -18.07
CA SER A 397 -27.69 3.66 -19.15
C SER A 397 -26.45 2.95 -19.70
N LYS A 398 -25.26 3.18 -19.14
CA LYS A 398 -24.07 2.41 -19.48
C LYS A 398 -24.28 0.96 -19.05
N THR A 399 -23.98 0.05 -19.96
CA THR A 399 -23.94 -1.38 -19.68
C THR A 399 -22.51 -1.85 -19.64
N TRP A 400 -22.25 -2.82 -18.79
CA TRP A 400 -20.98 -3.52 -18.72
C TRP A 400 -21.25 -5.00 -18.61
N ALA A 401 -20.46 -5.83 -19.29
CA ALA A 401 -20.52 -7.26 -19.06
C ALA A 401 -19.14 -7.89 -19.06
N LEU A 402 -19.03 -8.97 -18.30
CA LEU A 402 -17.92 -9.89 -18.24
C LEU A 402 -18.38 -11.23 -18.81
N GLN A 403 -17.68 -11.69 -19.83
CA GLN A 403 -17.85 -13.02 -20.39
C GLN A 403 -16.75 -13.92 -19.85
N LEU A 404 -17.12 -15.13 -19.44
CA LEU A 404 -16.20 -16.15 -18.95
C LEU A 404 -16.24 -17.37 -19.87
N GLY A 405 -15.06 -17.73 -20.36
CA GLY A 405 -14.84 -18.86 -21.25
C GLY A 405 -14.27 -20.08 -20.52
N ASN A 406 -13.31 -20.74 -21.16
CA ASN A 406 -12.67 -21.95 -20.68
C ASN A 406 -11.71 -21.67 -19.51
N ARG A 407 -11.38 -22.74 -18.79
CA ARG A 407 -10.40 -22.72 -17.69
C ARG A 407 -8.99 -22.97 -18.22
N SER A 408 -7.99 -22.49 -17.48
CA SER A 408 -6.60 -22.88 -17.66
C SER A 408 -6.42 -24.39 -17.48
N ALA A 409 -5.31 -24.94 -17.98
CA ALA A 409 -5.01 -26.37 -17.91
C ALA A 409 -4.94 -26.93 -16.47
N ASP A 410 -4.53 -26.11 -15.50
CA ASP A 410 -4.50 -26.43 -14.07
C ASP A 410 -5.85 -26.20 -13.34
N GLY A 411 -6.84 -25.65 -14.05
CA GLY A 411 -8.16 -25.34 -13.52
C GLY A 411 -8.23 -24.18 -12.52
N GLN A 412 -7.12 -23.46 -12.28
CA GLN A 412 -7.03 -22.38 -11.27
C GLN A 412 -7.48 -21.02 -11.81
N GLN A 413 -7.53 -20.85 -13.13
CA GLN A 413 -7.87 -19.58 -13.77
C GLN A 413 -8.96 -19.78 -14.81
N VAL A 414 -9.73 -18.73 -15.06
CA VAL A 414 -10.80 -18.68 -16.06
C VAL A 414 -10.48 -17.56 -17.04
N PHE A 415 -10.50 -17.86 -18.33
CA PHE A 415 -10.34 -16.84 -19.36
C PHE A 415 -11.59 -15.98 -19.47
N ALA A 416 -11.40 -14.67 -19.63
CA ALA A 416 -12.44 -13.68 -19.53
C ALA A 416 -12.23 -12.52 -20.51
N GLN A 417 -13.33 -11.86 -20.86
CA GLN A 417 -13.35 -10.66 -21.69
C GLN A 417 -14.43 -9.69 -21.22
N ARG A 418 -14.13 -8.39 -21.27
CA ARG A 418 -15.10 -7.31 -21.02
C ARG A 418 -15.76 -6.86 -22.32
N THR A 419 -17.03 -6.51 -22.26
CA THR A 419 -17.74 -5.91 -23.41
C THR A 419 -17.05 -4.62 -23.86
N GLY A 420 -16.78 -4.50 -25.16
CA GLY A 420 -16.16 -3.32 -25.76
C GLY A 420 -14.63 -3.33 -25.75
N GLU A 421 -13.99 -4.36 -25.19
CA GLU A 421 -12.53 -4.52 -25.17
C GLU A 421 -12.06 -5.69 -26.04
N GLN A 422 -10.86 -5.55 -26.61
CA GLN A 422 -10.21 -6.59 -27.44
C GLN A 422 -9.15 -7.38 -26.65
N THR A 423 -9.31 -7.43 -25.32
CA THR A 423 -8.36 -8.05 -24.41
C THR A 423 -8.97 -9.31 -23.79
N VAL A 424 -8.21 -10.40 -23.88
CA VAL A 424 -8.47 -11.65 -23.14
C VAL A 424 -7.53 -11.67 -21.96
N PHE A 425 -8.11 -11.87 -20.79
CA PHE A 425 -7.37 -11.94 -19.54
C PHE A 425 -7.87 -13.12 -18.71
N SER A 426 -7.17 -13.45 -17.64
CA SER A 426 -7.54 -14.51 -16.72
C SER A 426 -7.98 -13.93 -15.37
N ILE A 427 -8.92 -14.61 -14.74
CA ILE A 427 -9.37 -14.35 -13.37
C ILE A 427 -9.25 -15.66 -12.59
N SER A 428 -8.77 -15.59 -11.35
CA SER A 428 -8.69 -16.73 -10.44
C SER A 428 -10.06 -17.36 -10.19
N LYS A 429 -10.08 -18.68 -10.05
CA LYS A 429 -11.29 -19.43 -9.73
C LYS A 429 -11.95 -18.92 -8.45
N GLU A 430 -11.17 -18.55 -7.44
CA GLU A 430 -11.66 -18.04 -6.16
C GLU A 430 -12.46 -16.74 -6.33
N VAL A 431 -11.99 -15.83 -7.19
CA VAL A 431 -12.73 -14.60 -7.51
C VAL A 431 -14.01 -14.95 -8.25
N ILE A 432 -13.96 -15.83 -9.25
CA ILE A 432 -15.17 -16.25 -9.98
C ILE A 432 -16.21 -16.90 -9.06
N ASP A 433 -15.79 -17.74 -8.12
CA ASP A 433 -16.69 -18.42 -7.18
C ASP A 433 -17.38 -17.42 -6.22
N LYS A 434 -16.70 -16.31 -5.85
CA LYS A 434 -17.31 -15.21 -5.07
C LYS A 434 -18.33 -14.39 -5.88
N LEU A 435 -18.04 -14.17 -7.17
CA LEU A 435 -18.86 -13.35 -8.06
C LEU A 435 -20.13 -14.08 -8.56
N PHE A 436 -20.08 -15.40 -8.71
CA PHE A 436 -21.19 -16.18 -9.24
C PHE A 436 -21.91 -16.96 -8.14
N ARG A 437 -22.68 -16.23 -7.34
CA ARG A 437 -23.55 -16.78 -6.28
C ARG A 437 -24.84 -17.34 -6.88
N ASN A 438 -25.37 -18.38 -6.27
CA ASN A 438 -26.61 -19.02 -6.72
C ASN A 438 -27.85 -18.27 -6.24
N LEU A 439 -29.03 -18.63 -6.78
CA LEU A 439 -30.31 -18.01 -6.41
C LEU A 439 -30.64 -18.14 -4.92
N HIS A 440 -30.31 -19.28 -4.31
CA HIS A 440 -30.61 -19.54 -2.90
C HIS A 440 -29.86 -18.58 -1.98
N ASP A 441 -28.61 -18.26 -2.31
CA ASP A 441 -27.78 -17.33 -1.53
C ASP A 441 -28.25 -15.89 -1.71
N LEU A 442 -28.62 -15.50 -2.93
CA LEU A 442 -29.01 -14.13 -3.25
C LEU A 442 -30.42 -13.75 -2.79
N ARG A 443 -31.32 -14.70 -2.60
CA ARG A 443 -32.70 -14.41 -2.17
C ARG A 443 -32.78 -14.18 -0.66
N ASN A 444 -33.75 -13.38 -0.25
CA ASN A 444 -34.09 -13.26 1.16
C ASN A 444 -34.65 -14.60 1.66
N LYS A 445 -33.99 -15.18 2.67
CA LYS A 445 -34.34 -16.49 3.24
C LYS A 445 -35.22 -16.41 4.48
N LYS A 446 -35.61 -15.21 4.93
CA LYS A 446 -36.45 -15.05 6.12
C LYS A 446 -37.82 -15.66 5.88
N LEU A 447 -38.22 -16.56 6.78
CA LEU A 447 -39.48 -17.29 6.68
C LEU A 447 -40.68 -16.42 7.10
N LEU A 448 -40.48 -15.53 8.07
CA LEU A 448 -41.53 -14.70 8.66
C LEU A 448 -41.23 -13.22 8.47
N LYS A 449 -42.27 -12.43 8.15
CA LYS A 449 -42.19 -10.99 7.97
C LYS A 449 -43.14 -10.29 8.95
N PHE A 450 -42.58 -9.74 10.03
CA PHE A 450 -43.29 -8.97 11.05
C PHE A 450 -42.34 -8.00 11.75
N GLU A 451 -42.83 -6.95 12.40
CA GLU A 451 -42.00 -6.05 13.20
C GLU A 451 -41.91 -6.51 14.67
N ASN A 452 -40.73 -6.43 15.30
CA ASN A 452 -40.57 -6.94 16.67
C ASN A 452 -41.48 -6.21 17.68
N ALA A 453 -41.74 -4.92 17.43
CA ALA A 453 -42.52 -4.07 18.32
C ALA A 453 -44.04 -4.34 18.28
N GLU A 454 -44.57 -4.90 17.19
CA GLU A 454 -46.00 -5.19 17.09
C GLU A 454 -46.41 -6.50 17.78
N VAL A 455 -45.48 -7.42 18.05
CA VAL A 455 -45.79 -8.70 18.68
C VAL A 455 -46.07 -8.52 20.17
N ASN A 456 -47.31 -8.77 20.58
CA ASN A 456 -47.75 -8.69 21.99
C ASN A 456 -48.21 -10.03 22.56
N LYS A 457 -48.42 -11.05 21.72
CA LYS A 457 -48.83 -12.39 22.15
C LYS A 457 -48.23 -13.45 21.24
N ILE A 458 -47.72 -14.51 21.86
CA ILE A 458 -47.14 -15.68 21.19
C ILE A 458 -47.89 -16.90 21.68
N LEU A 459 -48.45 -17.69 20.78
CA LEU A 459 -49.03 -19.00 21.08
C LEU A 459 -48.13 -20.08 20.52
N ILE A 460 -47.68 -21.01 21.37
CA ILE A 460 -46.98 -22.22 20.96
C ILE A 460 -47.86 -23.41 21.35
N GLN A 461 -48.41 -24.10 20.36
CA GLN A 461 -49.25 -25.28 20.57
C GLN A 461 -48.46 -26.54 20.24
N THR A 462 -48.23 -27.38 21.24
CA THR A 462 -47.73 -28.76 21.07
C THR A 462 -48.91 -29.74 21.07
N PRO A 463 -48.74 -31.04 20.76
CA PRO A 463 -49.81 -32.03 20.88
C PRO A 463 -50.44 -32.07 22.28
N ASP A 464 -49.64 -31.87 23.33
CA ASP A 464 -50.08 -32.05 24.72
C ASP A 464 -50.44 -30.75 25.44
N LYS A 465 -49.84 -29.62 25.05
CA LYS A 465 -49.88 -28.36 25.82
C LYS A 465 -49.92 -27.11 24.94
N LEU A 466 -50.65 -26.11 25.43
CA LEU A 466 -50.65 -24.74 24.93
C LEU A 466 -49.78 -23.85 25.83
N PHE A 467 -48.81 -23.17 25.23
CA PHE A 467 -48.04 -22.11 25.86
C PHE A 467 -48.49 -20.77 25.30
N GLU A 468 -48.99 -19.90 26.17
CA GLU A 468 -49.47 -18.57 25.81
C GLU A 468 -48.59 -17.53 26.49
N LEU A 469 -47.76 -16.82 25.72
CA LEU A 469 -46.96 -15.71 26.23
C LEU A 469 -47.62 -14.39 25.86
N ARG A 470 -47.62 -13.46 26.81
CA ARG A 470 -48.17 -12.11 26.65
C ARG A 470 -47.19 -11.06 27.10
N LYS A 471 -47.10 -10.00 26.31
CA LYS A 471 -46.31 -8.83 26.64
C LYS A 471 -47.12 -7.89 27.53
N ASN A 472 -46.54 -7.49 28.65
CA ASN A 472 -47.07 -6.47 29.55
C ASN A 472 -45.99 -5.40 29.76
N GLY A 473 -46.12 -4.27 29.07
CA GLY A 473 -45.06 -3.27 28.97
C GLY A 473 -43.85 -3.81 28.22
N SER A 474 -42.69 -3.86 28.87
CA SER A 474 -41.44 -4.43 28.32
C SER A 474 -41.23 -5.91 28.68
N LEU A 475 -42.02 -6.46 29.58
CA LEU A 475 -41.86 -7.81 30.12
C LEU A 475 -42.82 -8.80 29.46
N TRP A 476 -42.42 -10.06 29.41
CA TRP A 476 -43.25 -11.16 28.90
C TRP A 476 -43.75 -12.01 30.06
N ASN A 477 -44.98 -12.52 29.99
CA ASN A 477 -45.48 -13.47 30.97
C ASN A 477 -46.03 -14.68 30.23
N LEU A 478 -45.71 -15.87 30.72
CA LEU A 478 -46.44 -17.06 30.34
C LEU A 478 -47.76 -17.06 31.12
N GLU A 479 -48.90 -17.09 30.43
CA GLU A 479 -50.24 -17.17 31.05
C GLU A 479 -50.79 -18.61 31.07
N LYS A 480 -50.34 -19.45 30.13
CA LYS A 480 -50.71 -20.88 30.04
C LYS A 480 -49.48 -21.74 29.77
N PRO A 481 -49.43 -22.99 30.27
CA PRO A 481 -50.46 -23.65 31.08
C PRO A 481 -50.48 -23.18 32.54
N GLU A 482 -49.41 -22.53 33.01
CA GLU A 482 -49.26 -21.95 34.35
C GLU A 482 -48.79 -20.51 34.21
N LYS A 483 -49.24 -19.62 35.11
CA LYS A 483 -48.80 -18.22 35.13
C LYS A 483 -47.37 -18.10 35.64
N ILE A 484 -46.43 -17.75 34.77
CA ILE A 484 -45.01 -17.58 35.09
C ILE A 484 -44.54 -16.22 34.57
N LYS A 485 -43.92 -15.42 35.43
CA LYS A 485 -43.24 -14.19 35.00
C LYS A 485 -41.95 -14.56 34.28
N THR A 486 -41.77 -14.06 33.06
CA THR A 486 -40.60 -14.39 32.24
C THR A 486 -39.91 -13.10 31.77
N GLU A 487 -38.62 -12.90 32.05
CA GLU A 487 -38.02 -11.60 31.71
C GLU A 487 -37.67 -11.51 30.21
N HIS A 488 -36.84 -12.43 29.72
CA HIS A 488 -36.25 -12.30 28.38
C HIS A 488 -36.83 -13.27 27.33
N ILE A 489 -37.39 -14.41 27.75
CA ILE A 489 -37.72 -15.51 26.82
C ILE A 489 -38.68 -15.12 25.70
N GLY A 490 -39.64 -14.22 25.95
CA GLY A 490 -40.57 -13.77 24.92
C GLY A 490 -39.87 -12.89 23.88
N ASN A 491 -38.92 -12.05 24.29
CA ASN A 491 -38.09 -11.29 23.35
C ASN A 491 -37.18 -12.24 22.56
N ASP A 492 -36.53 -13.20 23.22
CA ASP A 492 -35.66 -14.19 22.56
C ASP A 492 -36.43 -15.01 21.52
N LEU A 493 -37.69 -15.37 21.81
CA LEU A 493 -38.58 -16.03 20.86
C LEU A 493 -38.90 -15.15 19.66
N VAL A 494 -39.26 -13.88 19.88
CA VAL A 494 -39.51 -12.92 18.78
C VAL A 494 -38.25 -12.79 17.91
N TRP A 495 -37.06 -12.68 18.51
CA TRP A 495 -35.79 -12.61 17.79
C TRP A 495 -35.50 -13.91 17.01
N ALA A 496 -35.68 -15.07 17.62
CA ALA A 496 -35.47 -16.37 16.99
C ALA A 496 -36.41 -16.56 15.78
N LEU A 497 -37.68 -16.19 15.93
CA LEU A 497 -38.68 -16.27 14.86
C LEU A 497 -38.42 -15.27 13.74
N LYS A 498 -37.99 -14.04 14.05
CA LYS A 498 -37.59 -13.04 13.05
C LYS A 498 -36.34 -13.48 12.30
N GLY A 499 -35.44 -14.20 12.98
CA GLY A 499 -34.21 -14.75 12.42
C GLY A 499 -34.39 -16.03 11.61
N LEU A 500 -35.56 -16.67 11.66
CA LEU A 500 -35.84 -17.97 11.07
C LEU A 500 -35.62 -17.96 9.55
N GLU A 501 -34.76 -18.86 9.08
CA GLU A 501 -34.43 -19.02 7.66
C GLU A 501 -34.76 -20.41 7.16
N PHE A 502 -35.25 -20.50 5.93
CA PHE A 502 -35.45 -21.77 5.26
C PHE A 502 -34.18 -22.21 4.50
N ASN A 503 -33.93 -23.52 4.51
CA ASN A 503 -32.86 -24.16 3.75
C ASN A 503 -33.30 -24.48 2.31
N SER A 504 -34.57 -24.84 2.10
CA SER A 504 -35.13 -25.01 0.75
C SER A 504 -36.65 -24.86 0.75
N THR A 505 -37.21 -24.57 -0.42
CA THR A 505 -38.65 -24.55 -0.68
C THR A 505 -39.07 -25.89 -1.26
N ILE A 506 -40.25 -26.37 -0.87
CA ILE A 506 -40.83 -27.59 -1.44
C ILE A 506 -41.76 -27.17 -2.60
N THR A 507 -41.31 -27.37 -3.84
CA THR A 507 -42.01 -26.94 -5.06
C THR A 507 -43.30 -27.73 -5.32
N SER A 508 -43.37 -28.98 -4.85
CA SER A 508 -44.57 -29.80 -4.85
C SER A 508 -44.91 -30.17 -3.41
N PRO A 509 -45.82 -29.45 -2.76
CA PRO A 509 -46.14 -29.65 -1.35
C PRO A 509 -46.41 -31.11 -1.03
N LEU A 510 -45.79 -31.61 0.03
CA LEU A 510 -46.02 -32.97 0.48
C LEU A 510 -47.43 -33.06 1.09
N PRO A 511 -48.18 -34.13 0.78
CA PRO A 511 -49.44 -34.43 1.46
C PRO A 511 -49.28 -34.34 2.99
N THR A 512 -50.30 -33.83 3.68
CA THR A 512 -50.24 -33.47 5.10
C THR A 512 -49.82 -34.62 6.02
N ASN A 513 -50.19 -35.85 5.67
CA ASN A 513 -49.79 -37.08 6.37
C ASN A 513 -48.30 -37.43 6.20
N LEU A 514 -47.69 -37.12 5.05
CA LEU A 514 -46.27 -37.36 4.79
C LEU A 514 -45.39 -36.24 5.36
N SER A 515 -45.92 -35.02 5.35
CA SER A 515 -45.25 -33.84 5.92
C SER A 515 -45.42 -33.74 7.43
N GLY A 516 -46.35 -34.48 8.04
CA GLY A 516 -46.69 -34.39 9.46
C GLY A 516 -47.40 -33.08 9.83
N LEU A 517 -48.05 -32.43 8.87
CA LEU A 517 -48.77 -31.17 9.06
C LEU A 517 -50.25 -31.37 9.43
N ASP A 518 -50.77 -32.58 9.26
CA ASP A 518 -52.08 -33.00 9.80
C ASP A 518 -52.04 -33.15 11.33
N SER A 519 -50.89 -33.58 11.88
CA SER A 519 -50.58 -33.61 13.30
C SER A 519 -49.22 -32.93 13.56
N PRO A 520 -49.16 -31.57 13.54
CA PRO A 520 -47.91 -30.84 13.70
C PRO A 520 -47.19 -31.18 15.01
N SER A 521 -45.86 -31.32 14.94
CA SER A 521 -44.99 -31.42 16.11
C SER A 521 -45.21 -30.24 17.05
N PHE A 522 -45.42 -29.04 16.49
CA PHE A 522 -45.98 -27.88 17.18
C PHE A 522 -46.39 -26.80 16.17
N THR A 523 -47.20 -25.84 16.59
CA THR A 523 -47.52 -24.63 15.83
C THR A 523 -47.17 -23.38 16.62
N ILE A 524 -46.83 -22.30 15.91
CA ILE A 524 -46.56 -20.99 16.51
C ILE A 524 -47.42 -19.96 15.83
N ARG A 525 -48.08 -19.11 16.61
CA ARG A 525 -48.90 -18.00 16.13
C ARG A 525 -48.51 -16.72 16.86
N LEU A 526 -48.26 -15.66 16.10
CA LEU A 526 -47.90 -14.34 16.61
C LEU A 526 -49.08 -13.40 16.46
N PHE A 527 -49.34 -12.57 17.47
CA PHE A 527 -50.47 -11.64 17.46
C PHE A 527 -50.04 -10.25 17.89
N LYS A 528 -50.73 -9.25 17.31
CA LYS A 528 -50.61 -7.84 17.68
C LYS A 528 -51.44 -7.50 18.91
N ASN A 529 -52.58 -8.16 19.08
CA ASN A 529 -53.46 -8.06 20.24
C ASN A 529 -54.21 -9.38 20.42
N GLU A 530 -55.41 -9.37 21.01
CA GLU A 530 -56.17 -10.60 21.24
C GLU A 530 -56.65 -11.31 19.97
N GLN A 531 -56.95 -10.55 18.92
CA GLN A 531 -57.69 -11.01 17.75
C GLN A 531 -56.84 -10.90 16.47
N ASP A 532 -55.95 -9.92 16.41
CA ASP A 532 -55.16 -9.63 15.21
C ASP A 532 -53.92 -10.54 15.14
N GLU A 533 -54.04 -11.63 14.37
CA GLU A 533 -52.91 -12.50 14.04
C GLU A 533 -51.99 -11.84 13.01
N ILE A 534 -50.69 -11.87 13.29
CA ILE A 534 -49.63 -11.36 12.41
C ILE A 534 -49.18 -12.46 11.45
N THR A 535 -48.84 -13.63 12.00
CA THR A 535 -48.35 -14.77 11.22
C THR A 535 -48.47 -16.07 12.02
N ALA A 536 -48.50 -17.19 11.29
CA ALA A 536 -48.49 -18.53 11.85
C ALA A 536 -47.53 -19.43 11.08
N LEU A 537 -46.94 -20.38 11.81
CA LEU A 537 -46.17 -21.47 11.23
C LEU A 537 -46.55 -22.80 11.87
N LYS A 538 -46.56 -23.86 11.07
CA LYS A 538 -46.73 -25.24 11.53
C LYS A 538 -45.43 -25.99 11.31
N VAL A 539 -44.93 -26.65 12.35
CA VAL A 539 -43.75 -27.50 12.28
C VAL A 539 -44.21 -28.94 12.23
N GLY A 540 -44.00 -29.59 11.11
CA GLY A 540 -44.37 -30.98 10.86
C GLY A 540 -43.25 -31.95 11.21
N LYS A 541 -43.03 -32.92 10.32
CA LYS A 541 -42.10 -34.03 10.48
C LYS A 541 -40.64 -33.55 10.49
N PHE A 542 -39.88 -34.14 11.40
CA PHE A 542 -38.42 -34.03 11.45
C PHE A 542 -37.78 -35.11 10.59
N PHE A 543 -36.74 -34.73 9.85
CA PHE A 543 -35.95 -35.62 9.01
C PHE A 543 -34.54 -35.70 9.58
N GLU A 544 -34.24 -36.82 10.24
CA GLU A 544 -33.03 -36.99 11.06
C GLU A 544 -31.74 -36.94 10.24
N LEU A 545 -31.72 -37.46 9.02
CA LEU A 545 -30.52 -37.47 8.18
C LEU A 545 -30.12 -36.06 7.75
N GLU A 546 -31.10 -35.24 7.39
CA GLU A 546 -30.92 -33.87 6.92
C GLU A 546 -30.83 -32.85 8.06
N GLN A 547 -31.24 -33.26 9.28
CA GLN A 547 -31.40 -32.41 10.45
C GLN A 547 -32.34 -31.22 10.16
N GLU A 548 -33.47 -31.51 9.52
CA GLU A 548 -34.43 -30.52 9.05
C GLU A 548 -35.86 -30.86 9.44
N TYR A 549 -36.64 -29.84 9.80
CA TYR A 549 -38.08 -29.94 9.89
C TYR A 549 -38.73 -29.51 8.59
N LEU A 550 -39.88 -30.11 8.29
CA LEU A 550 -40.82 -29.54 7.34
C LEU A 550 -41.66 -28.49 8.06
N VAL A 551 -41.71 -27.28 7.50
CA VAL A 551 -42.44 -26.14 8.07
C VAL A 551 -43.40 -25.58 7.03
N GLU A 552 -44.64 -25.33 7.42
CA GLU A 552 -45.64 -24.64 6.60
C GLU A 552 -45.86 -23.22 7.13
N VAL A 553 -45.80 -22.24 6.24
CA VAL A 553 -46.16 -20.84 6.50
C VAL A 553 -47.04 -20.36 5.35
N GLY A 554 -48.27 -19.95 5.68
CA GLY A 554 -49.31 -19.75 4.67
C GLY A 554 -49.57 -21.05 3.90
N ASP A 555 -49.54 -20.98 2.57
CA ASP A 555 -49.78 -22.13 1.67
C ASP A 555 -48.49 -22.79 1.18
N GLN A 556 -47.33 -22.41 1.73
CA GLN A 556 -46.03 -22.86 1.24
C GLN A 556 -45.28 -23.69 2.29
N GLN A 557 -44.67 -24.78 1.82
CA GLN A 557 -43.85 -25.67 2.64
C GLN A 557 -42.36 -25.45 2.41
N TYR A 558 -41.60 -25.54 3.49
CA TYR A 558 -40.19 -25.25 3.57
C TYR A 558 -39.45 -26.34 4.33
N ARG A 559 -38.18 -26.52 4.01
CA ARG A 559 -37.22 -27.23 4.85
C ARG A 559 -36.49 -26.22 5.72
N VAL A 560 -36.48 -26.45 7.03
CA VAL A 560 -35.86 -25.55 8.00
C VAL A 560 -34.90 -26.36 8.89
N LYS A 561 -33.66 -25.90 9.02
CA LYS A 561 -32.66 -26.56 9.87
C LYS A 561 -33.13 -26.58 11.33
N ASN A 562 -32.98 -27.72 11.99
CA ASN A 562 -33.41 -27.92 13.37
C ASN A 562 -32.82 -26.92 14.37
N LYS A 563 -31.58 -26.45 14.14
CA LYS A 563 -30.93 -25.43 14.98
C LYS A 563 -31.80 -24.19 15.26
N TYR A 564 -32.67 -23.81 14.32
CA TYR A 564 -33.58 -22.68 14.51
C TYR A 564 -34.79 -23.05 15.37
N LEU A 565 -35.33 -24.26 15.20
CA LEU A 565 -36.61 -24.68 15.78
C LEU A 565 -36.46 -25.41 17.12
N ASP A 566 -35.34 -26.08 17.36
CA ASP A 566 -35.10 -26.82 18.60
C ASP A 566 -34.85 -25.91 19.80
N SER A 567 -34.46 -24.66 19.53
CA SER A 567 -34.32 -23.60 20.54
C SER A 567 -35.67 -23.15 21.12
N ILE A 568 -36.79 -23.46 20.45
CA ILE A 568 -38.11 -23.02 20.85
C ILE A 568 -38.57 -23.84 22.07
N PRO A 569 -38.96 -23.19 23.17
CA PRO A 569 -39.35 -23.87 24.40
C PRO A 569 -40.67 -24.62 24.21
N ARG A 570 -40.62 -25.93 24.45
CA ARG A 570 -41.74 -26.88 24.28
C ARG A 570 -42.12 -27.60 25.58
N SER A 571 -41.43 -27.30 26.68
CA SER A 571 -41.72 -27.85 28.01
C SER A 571 -41.74 -26.74 29.06
N LEU A 572 -42.51 -26.93 30.13
CA LEU A 572 -42.73 -25.91 31.15
C LEU A 572 -41.43 -25.49 31.85
N ASP A 573 -40.50 -26.43 32.06
CA ASP A 573 -39.21 -26.17 32.72
C ASP A 573 -38.33 -25.19 31.94
N LYS A 574 -38.48 -25.16 30.60
CA LYS A 574 -37.76 -24.20 29.74
C LYS A 574 -38.22 -22.75 29.93
N PHE A 575 -39.42 -22.53 30.44
CA PHE A 575 -39.92 -21.18 30.79
C PHE A 575 -39.59 -20.79 32.24
N LYS A 576 -39.12 -21.73 33.07
CA LYS A 576 -38.76 -21.52 34.49
C LYS A 576 -37.27 -21.25 34.69
N LEU A 577 -36.43 -21.56 33.71
CA LEU A 577 -35.00 -21.29 33.75
C LEU A 577 -34.77 -19.78 33.64
N LYS A 578 -34.13 -19.24 34.68
CA LYS A 578 -33.88 -17.81 34.94
C LYS A 578 -32.97 -17.17 33.92
#